data_AF-A0A357QYY5-F1
#
_entry.id   AF-A0A357QYY5-F1
#
_cell.length_a   1.000
_cell.length_b   1.000
_cell.length_c   1.000
_cell.angle_alpha   90.00
_cell.angle_beta   90.00
_cell.angle_gamma   90.00
#
_symmetry.space_group_name_H-M   'P 1'
#
loop_
_entity.id
_entity.type
_entity.pdbx_description
1 polymer ?
#
loop_
_entity_poly.entity_id
_entity_poly.type
_entity_poly.pdbx_seq_one_letter_code
_entity_poly.pdbx_strand_id
1 'polypeptide(L)'
;MEVSLESLISYEKLKTDIDDIFKVVEKNGKVVILKDNEPVYILLKYDRNSGPIEKVLGPSIPKRTLQEAMKIVLKEVEGMKMHAAELSDEIYRRKLYLKKDGTQAKYNQIRARCGHYPDMFEALTGNIIQLKEGVG
;
A
#
# COMPACT_ATOMS: atom_id res chain seq x y z
N MET A 1 4.80 -7.52 4.87
CA MET A 1 6.13 -7.12 5.36
C MET A 1 6.88 -8.40 5.65
N GLU A 2 7.91 -8.71 4.89
CA GLU A 2 8.78 -9.85 5.21
C GLU A 2 9.71 -9.45 6.36
N VAL A 3 9.77 -10.29 7.39
CA VAL A 3 10.62 -10.12 8.56
C VAL A 3 11.50 -11.36 8.63
N SER A 4 12.82 -11.19 8.54
CA SER A 4 13.76 -12.31 8.68
C SER A 4 13.76 -12.78 10.14
N LEU A 5 13.86 -14.09 10.36
CA LEU A 5 14.03 -14.67 11.70
C LEU A 5 15.21 -14.05 12.47
N GLU A 6 16.28 -13.66 11.77
CA GLU A 6 17.45 -12.99 12.35
C GLU A 6 17.18 -11.57 12.88
N SER A 7 16.01 -11.00 12.56
CA SER A 7 15.61 -9.66 12.97
C SER A 7 14.63 -9.66 14.14
N LEU A 8 14.31 -10.83 14.70
CA LEU A 8 13.45 -11.00 15.87
C LEU A 8 14.29 -11.00 17.14
N ILE A 9 14.04 -10.06 18.04
CA ILE A 9 14.80 -9.88 19.29
C ILE A 9 13.83 -9.90 20.47
N SER A 10 14.17 -10.61 21.54
CA SER A 10 13.33 -10.60 22.76
C SER A 10 13.43 -9.27 23.50
N TYR A 11 12.33 -8.86 24.14
CA TYR A 11 12.28 -7.67 24.98
C TYR A 11 13.27 -7.70 26.15
N GLU A 12 13.61 -8.89 26.65
CA GLU A 12 14.62 -9.02 27.71
C GLU A 12 16.03 -8.72 27.20
N LYS A 13 16.36 -9.10 25.95
CA LYS A 13 17.67 -8.81 25.36
C LYS A 13 17.92 -7.30 25.22
N LEU A 14 16.86 -6.51 25.01
CA LEU A 14 16.91 -5.04 25.03
C LEU A 14 17.44 -4.47 26.34
N LYS A 15 17.14 -5.11 27.47
CA LYS A 15 17.56 -4.64 28.79
C LYS A 15 19.01 -5.02 29.11
N THR A 16 19.50 -6.10 28.51
CA THR A 16 20.80 -6.69 28.85
C THR A 16 21.92 -6.32 27.89
N ASP A 17 21.63 -6.15 26.59
CA ASP A 17 22.65 -5.94 25.56
C ASP A 17 22.09 -5.12 24.39
N ILE A 18 21.97 -3.81 24.60
CA ILE A 18 21.44 -2.90 23.59
C ILE A 18 22.42 -2.68 22.42
N ASP A 19 23.74 -2.79 22.67
CA ASP A 19 24.77 -2.59 21.65
C ASP A 19 24.76 -3.69 20.60
N ASP A 20 24.58 -4.95 21.00
CA ASP A 20 24.41 -6.06 20.06
C ASP A 20 23.16 -5.86 19.18
N ILE A 21 22.07 -5.36 19.77
CA ILE A 21 20.84 -5.05 19.02
C ILE A 21 21.09 -3.96 17.98
N PHE A 22 21.83 -2.90 18.33
CA PHE A 22 22.16 -1.87 17.34
C PHE A 22 23.01 -2.43 16.19
N LYS A 23 23.92 -3.38 16.42
CA LYS A 23 24.65 -4.05 15.32
C LYS A 23 23.71 -4.82 14.40
N VAL A 24 22.68 -5.48 14.95
CA VAL A 24 21.68 -6.18 14.15
C VAL A 24 20.83 -5.18 13.35
N VAL A 25 20.45 -4.04 13.95
CA VAL A 25 19.73 -2.95 13.28
C VAL A 25 20.58 -2.35 12.16
N GLU A 26 21.88 -2.17 12.37
CA GLU A 26 22.83 -1.70 11.36
C GLU A 26 22.92 -2.68 10.17
N LYS A 27 22.98 -3.98 10.45
CA LYS A 27 23.02 -5.04 9.43
C LYS A 27 21.71 -5.14 8.63
N ASN A 28 20.57 -5.07 9.31
CA ASN A 28 19.26 -5.43 8.75
C ASN A 28 18.37 -4.22 8.42
N GLY A 29 18.77 -3.02 8.81
CA GLY A 29 17.99 -1.77 8.73
C GLY A 29 16.86 -1.65 9.78
N LYS A 30 16.34 -2.79 10.26
CA LYS A 30 15.30 -2.86 11.29
C LYS A 30 15.35 -4.17 12.08
N VAL A 31 14.76 -4.16 13.27
CA VAL A 31 14.47 -5.35 14.09
C VAL A 31 13.07 -5.23 14.69
N VAL A 32 12.44 -6.39 14.91
CA VAL A 32 11.15 -6.50 15.61
C VAL A 32 11.41 -7.04 17.01
N ILE A 33 10.87 -6.35 17.99
CA ILE A 33 11.00 -6.70 19.40
C ILE A 33 9.80 -7.52 19.81
N LEU A 34 10.05 -8.68 20.40
CA LEU A 34 9.05 -9.62 20.86
C LEU A 34 8.94 -9.61 22.39
N LYS A 35 7.71 -9.56 22.90
CA LYS A 35 7.39 -9.81 24.31
C LYS A 35 6.27 -10.85 24.33
N ASP A 36 6.43 -11.89 25.15
CA ASP A 36 5.47 -13.00 25.22
C ASP A 36 5.21 -13.66 23.84
N ASN A 37 6.26 -13.77 23.02
CA ASN A 37 6.23 -14.23 21.61
C ASN A 37 5.39 -13.37 20.64
N GLU A 38 4.96 -12.18 21.06
CA GLU A 38 4.23 -11.24 20.21
C GLU A 38 5.06 -9.99 19.88
N PRO A 39 4.94 -9.46 18.66
CA PRO A 39 5.63 -8.23 18.27
C PRO A 39 5.03 -7.02 18.99
N VAL A 40 5.86 -6.35 19.78
CA VAL A 40 5.46 -5.17 20.58
C VAL A 40 6.12 -3.87 20.14
N TYR A 41 7.33 -3.94 19.56
CA TYR A 41 8.02 -2.75 19.04
C TYR A 41 8.77 -3.07 17.75
N ILE A 42 9.09 -2.02 16.99
CA ILE A 42 10.03 -2.07 15.87
C ILE A 42 11.10 -1.02 16.14
N LEU A 43 12.36 -1.44 16.06
CA LEU A 43 13.50 -0.52 16.11
C LEU A 43 14.09 -0.42 14.69
N LEU A 44 14.23 0.80 14.19
CA LEU A 44 14.74 1.08 12.85
C LEU A 44 15.92 2.01 12.91
N LYS A 45 16.89 1.79 12.01
CA LYS A 45 17.94 2.78 11.76
C LYS A 45 17.31 3.97 11.06
N TYR A 46 17.43 5.15 11.65
CA TYR A 46 17.04 6.38 10.98
C TYR A 46 18.05 6.75 9.90
N ASP A 47 17.58 6.91 8.67
CA ASP A 47 18.36 7.44 7.56
C ASP A 47 17.78 8.79 7.14
N ARG A 48 18.62 9.84 7.27
CA ARG A 48 18.27 11.22 6.91
C ARG A 48 17.89 11.37 5.44
N ASN A 49 18.38 10.48 4.58
CA ASN A 49 18.08 10.49 3.15
C ASN A 49 16.76 9.77 2.80
N SER A 50 16.21 8.98 3.73
CA SER A 50 14.97 8.20 3.52
C SER A 50 13.70 9.05 3.55
N GLY A 51 13.81 10.35 3.85
CA GLY A 51 12.67 11.26 3.96
C GLY A 51 11.91 11.12 5.29
N PRO A 52 10.67 11.65 5.39
CA PRO A 52 9.89 11.64 6.62
C PRO A 52 9.65 10.23 7.15
N ILE A 53 9.69 10.05 8.47
CA ILE A 53 9.56 8.73 9.12
C ILE A 53 8.20 8.08 8.81
N GLU A 54 7.17 8.88 8.53
CA GLU A 54 5.84 8.44 8.11
C GLU A 54 5.85 7.75 6.73
N LYS A 55 6.82 8.07 5.86
CA LYS A 55 7.01 7.32 4.60
C LYS A 55 7.73 5.99 4.82
N VAL A 56 8.58 5.91 5.83
CA VAL A 56 9.36 4.70 6.18
C VAL A 56 8.51 3.70 6.96
N LEU A 57 7.72 4.20 7.92
CA LEU A 57 6.83 3.43 8.79
C LEU A 57 5.40 3.31 8.27
N GLY A 58 5.02 4.15 7.30
CA GLY A 58 3.69 4.12 6.71
C GLY A 58 3.39 2.73 6.14
N PRO A 59 2.10 2.36 6.07
CA PRO A 59 1.73 1.14 5.34
C PRO A 59 2.42 1.22 3.98
N SER A 60 3.18 0.18 3.62
CA SER A 60 3.63 0.03 2.25
C SER A 60 2.36 -0.14 1.43
N ILE A 61 1.76 0.95 0.97
CA ILE A 61 0.72 0.89 -0.04
C ILE A 61 1.46 0.22 -1.20
N PRO A 62 1.14 -1.04 -1.55
CA PRO A 62 1.72 -1.67 -2.72
C PRO A 62 1.60 -0.64 -3.83
N LYS A 63 2.69 -0.35 -4.55
CA LYS A 63 2.68 0.60 -5.66
C LYS A 63 1.75 0.05 -6.74
N ARG A 64 0.45 0.24 -6.55
CA ARG A 64 -0.58 -0.09 -7.48
C ARG A 64 -0.63 1.03 -8.50
N THR A 65 -0.89 0.62 -9.72
CA THR A 65 -1.26 1.49 -10.81
C THR A 65 -2.73 1.89 -10.66
N LEU A 66 -3.16 2.92 -11.39
CA LEU A 66 -4.55 3.37 -11.33
C LEU A 66 -5.52 2.27 -11.77
N GLN A 67 -5.19 1.51 -12.81
CA GLN A 67 -6.03 0.42 -13.31
C GLN A 67 -6.15 -0.75 -12.31
N GLU A 68 -5.09 -1.08 -11.57
CA GLU A 68 -5.16 -2.10 -10.52
C GLU A 68 -6.07 -1.65 -9.38
N ALA A 69 -5.99 -0.38 -8.98
CA ALA A 69 -6.87 0.19 -7.98
C ALA A 69 -8.34 0.20 -8.44
N MET A 70 -8.61 0.55 -9.70
CA MET A 70 -9.94 0.46 -10.30
C MET A 70 -10.48 -0.96 -10.27
N LYS A 71 -9.67 -1.95 -10.67
CA LYS A 71 -10.06 -3.37 -10.67
C LYS A 71 -10.46 -3.85 -9.27
N ILE A 72 -9.70 -3.48 -8.23
CA ILE A 72 -10.02 -3.85 -6.84
C ILE A 72 -11.39 -3.30 -6.44
N VAL A 73 -11.63 -2.00 -6.62
CA VAL A 73 -12.90 -1.37 -6.20
C VAL A 73 -14.08 -1.94 -6.98
N LEU A 74 -13.93 -2.09 -8.31
CA LEU A 74 -15.01 -2.61 -9.15
C LEU A 74 -15.33 -4.08 -8.86
N LYS A 75 -14.35 -4.92 -8.53
CA LYS A 75 -14.61 -6.33 -8.16
C LYS A 75 -15.46 -6.48 -6.89
N GLU A 76 -15.47 -5.48 -6.02
CA GLU A 76 -16.13 -5.54 -4.71
C GLU A 76 -17.56 -4.96 -4.71
N VAL A 77 -17.98 -4.31 -5.80
CA VAL A 77 -19.31 -3.71 -5.91
C VAL A 77 -20.24 -4.52 -6.82
N GLU A 78 -21.53 -4.44 -6.52
CA GLU A 78 -22.57 -5.15 -7.27
C GLU A 78 -22.56 -4.76 -8.76
N GLY A 79 -22.63 -5.76 -9.63
CA GLY A 79 -22.58 -5.57 -11.09
C GLY A 79 -21.24 -5.08 -11.63
N MET A 80 -20.20 -5.05 -10.79
CA MET A 80 -18.83 -4.62 -11.12
C MET A 80 -18.75 -3.28 -11.84
N LYS A 81 -19.66 -2.36 -11.48
CA LYS A 81 -19.79 -1.06 -12.12
C LYS A 81 -19.94 0.06 -11.10
N MET A 82 -19.38 1.22 -11.41
CA MET A 82 -19.43 2.40 -10.53
C MET A 82 -19.30 3.68 -11.36
N HIS A 83 -19.87 4.79 -10.88
CA HIS A 83 -19.67 6.08 -11.52
C HIS A 83 -18.18 6.52 -11.41
N ALA A 84 -17.62 7.11 -12.47
CA ALA A 84 -16.18 7.41 -12.54
C ALA A 84 -15.70 8.36 -11.42
N ALA A 85 -16.57 9.27 -10.95
CA ALA A 85 -16.25 10.15 -9.82
C ALA A 85 -16.24 9.38 -8.49
N GLU A 86 -17.24 8.52 -8.25
CA GLU A 86 -17.31 7.69 -7.04
C GLU A 86 -16.14 6.69 -6.99
N LEU A 87 -15.77 6.12 -8.14
CA LEU A 87 -14.61 5.23 -8.25
C LEU A 87 -13.31 5.96 -7.90
N SER A 88 -13.18 7.21 -8.34
CA SER A 88 -12.05 8.07 -7.99
C SER A 88 -12.00 8.35 -6.48
N ASP A 89 -13.14 8.71 -5.89
CA ASP A 89 -13.27 9.01 -4.46
C ASP A 89 -12.93 7.78 -3.62
N GLU A 90 -13.46 6.61 -4.00
CA GLU A 90 -13.27 5.36 -3.27
C GLU A 90 -11.81 4.87 -3.32
N ILE A 91 -11.16 4.98 -4.48
CA ILE A 91 -9.72 4.70 -4.64
C ILE A 91 -8.88 5.61 -3.72
N TYR A 92 -9.23 6.89 -3.65
CA TYR A 92 -8.50 7.86 -2.82
C TYR A 92 -8.76 7.69 -1.33
N ARG A 93 -10.00 7.39 -0.94
CA ARG A 93 -10.43 7.12 0.44
C ARG A 93 -9.69 5.92 1.01
N ARG A 94 -9.59 4.83 0.24
CA ARG A 94 -8.88 3.60 0.61
C ARG A 94 -7.37 3.66 0.39
N LYS A 95 -6.84 4.77 -0.13
CA LYS A 95 -5.43 4.96 -0.49
C LYS A 95 -4.89 3.83 -1.38
N LEU A 96 -5.73 3.30 -2.28
CA LEU A 96 -5.34 2.23 -3.20
C LEU A 96 -4.42 2.73 -4.32
N TYR A 97 -4.54 4.02 -4.68
CA TYR A 97 -3.66 4.71 -5.61
C TYR A 97 -3.61 6.19 -5.26
N LEU A 98 -2.43 6.79 -5.38
CA LEU A 98 -2.21 8.24 -5.34
C LEU A 98 -1.35 8.63 -6.54
N LYS A 99 -1.56 9.84 -7.07
CA LYS A 99 -0.63 10.40 -8.07
C LYS A 99 0.74 10.62 -7.42
N LYS A 100 1.76 10.90 -8.25
CA LYS A 100 3.12 11.22 -7.78
C LYS A 100 3.16 12.39 -6.79
N ASP A 101 2.25 13.35 -6.94
CA ASP A 101 2.08 14.52 -6.07
C ASP A 101 1.26 14.23 -4.79
N GLY A 102 0.82 12.98 -4.58
CA GLY A 102 0.00 12.56 -3.44
C GLY A 102 -1.50 12.86 -3.57
N THR A 103 -1.94 13.49 -4.67
CA THR A 103 -3.34 13.89 -4.84
C THR A 103 -4.18 12.85 -5.59
N GLN A 104 -5.50 13.00 -5.50
CA GLN A 104 -6.50 12.11 -6.11
C GLN A 104 -6.46 12.12 -7.64
N ALA A 105 -6.66 10.97 -8.27
CA ALA A 105 -6.84 10.86 -9.72
C ALA A 105 -8.21 11.40 -10.13
N LYS A 106 -8.30 12.35 -11.06
CA LYS A 106 -9.60 12.91 -11.49
C LYS A 106 -10.44 11.88 -12.27
N TYR A 107 -11.76 12.05 -12.28
CA TYR A 107 -12.68 11.17 -13.03
C TYR A 107 -12.30 11.02 -14.52
N ASN A 108 -11.81 12.08 -15.18
CA ASN A 108 -11.32 12.00 -16.56
C ASN A 108 -10.13 11.04 -16.72
N GLN A 109 -9.27 10.94 -15.70
CA GLN A 109 -8.15 9.99 -15.70
C GLN A 109 -8.63 8.55 -15.50
N ILE A 110 -9.70 8.34 -14.72
CA ILE A 110 -10.38 7.04 -14.61
C ILE A 110 -10.96 6.65 -15.98
N ARG A 111 -11.68 7.56 -16.65
CA ARG A 111 -12.24 7.30 -17.99
C ARG A 111 -11.17 7.00 -19.04
N ALA A 112 -10.06 7.74 -19.03
CA ALA A 112 -8.95 7.49 -19.94
C ALA A 112 -8.38 6.07 -19.83
N ARG A 113 -8.45 5.44 -18.64
CA ARG A 113 -8.02 4.04 -18.46
C ARG A 113 -8.89 3.06 -19.24
N CYS A 114 -10.15 3.35 -19.49
CA CYS A 114 -11.01 2.48 -20.30
C CYS A 114 -10.55 2.42 -21.75
N GLY A 115 -10.04 3.53 -22.30
CA GLY A 115 -9.44 3.55 -23.64
C GLY A 115 -8.06 2.85 -23.70
N HIS A 116 -7.29 2.91 -22.62
CA HIS A 116 -5.96 2.29 -22.55
C HIS A 116 -5.99 0.80 -22.19
N TYR A 117 -7.05 0.35 -21.52
CA TYR A 117 -7.26 -1.04 -21.08
C TYR A 117 -8.65 -1.54 -21.48
N PRO A 118 -8.97 -1.56 -22.79
CA PRO A 118 -10.30 -1.95 -23.27
C PRO A 118 -10.64 -3.42 -22.98
N ASP A 119 -9.63 -4.27 -22.76
CA ASP A 119 -9.81 -5.67 -22.37
C ASP A 119 -10.21 -5.82 -20.90
N MET A 120 -9.98 -4.78 -20.07
CA MET A 120 -10.28 -4.81 -18.64
C MET A 120 -11.54 -4.03 -18.29
N PHE A 121 -11.74 -2.87 -18.91
CA PHE A 121 -12.81 -1.96 -18.55
C PHE A 121 -13.65 -1.55 -19.75
N GLU A 122 -14.90 -1.22 -19.48
CA GLU A 122 -15.83 -0.62 -20.41
C GLU A 122 -16.36 0.70 -19.85
N ALA A 123 -16.41 1.73 -20.70
CA ALA A 123 -16.99 3.02 -20.35
C ALA A 123 -18.41 3.10 -20.90
N LEU A 124 -19.41 3.02 -20.02
CA LEU A 124 -20.82 3.10 -20.37
C LEU A 124 -21.30 4.56 -20.41
N THR A 125 -22.53 4.76 -20.88
CA THR A 125 -23.24 6.03 -20.81
C THR A 125 -23.43 6.49 -19.35
N GLY A 126 -23.55 7.79 -19.13
CA GLY A 126 -23.70 8.34 -17.77
C GLY A 126 -22.44 8.27 -16.90
N ASN A 127 -21.25 8.26 -17.51
CA ASN A 127 -19.97 8.20 -16.79
C ASN A 127 -19.75 6.96 -15.91
N ILE A 128 -20.43 5.86 -16.21
CA ILE A 128 -20.26 4.59 -15.51
C ILE A 128 -19.05 3.83 -16.10
N ILE A 129 -18.24 3.26 -15.21
CA ILE A 129 -17.14 2.34 -15.55
C ILE A 129 -17.53 0.95 -15.10
N GLN A 130 -17.40 -0.03 -15.98
CA GLN A 130 -17.63 -1.45 -15.68
C GLN A 130 -16.34 -2.24 -15.85
N LEU A 131 -16.08 -3.19 -14.96
CA LEU A 131 -15.04 -4.19 -15.11
C LEU A 131 -15.58 -5.39 -15.90
N LYS A 132 -14.82 -5.88 -16.88
CA LYS A 132 -15.20 -7.06 -17.67
C LYS A 132 -15.01 -8.36 -16.88
N GLU A 133 -15.93 -9.30 -17.05
CA GLU A 133 -15.83 -10.64 -16.47
C GLU A 133 -14.64 -11.41 -17.09
N GLY A 134 -13.89 -12.15 -16.27
CA GLY A 134 -12.74 -12.95 -16.73
C GLY A 134 -11.35 -12.30 -16.57
N VAL A 135 -11.26 -11.08 -16.03
CA VAL A 135 -9.97 -10.41 -15.76
C VAL A 135 -9.36 -10.94 -14.45
N GLY A 136 -8.57 -12.03 -14.57
CA GLY A 136 -7.76 -12.66 -13.52
C GLY A 136 -6.82 -11.66 -12.84
#